data_AF-A0A938ZBM2-F1
#
_entry.id   AF-A0A938ZBM2-F1
#
_cell.length_a   1.000
_cell.length_b   1.000
_cell.length_c   1.000
_cell.angle_alpha   90.00
_cell.angle_beta   90.00
_cell.angle_gamma   90.00
#
_symmetry.space_group_name_H-M   'P 1'
#
loop_
_entity.id
_entity.type
_entity.pdbx_description
1 polymer ?
#
loop_
_entity_poly.entity_id
_entity_poly.type
_entity_poly.pdbx_seq_one_letter_code
_entity_poly.pdbx_strand_id
1 'polypeptide(L)'
;MSEDIKTPDSQVDACKLEKTEEILENLNQVVGVDGTNDGIEACPQDDKSPDGPKDIADSTVEINADEATGADTTDDIDTADPDEGHVSALDDDVSCNALEAAHVVAPGGEDERADIAPLGFDGVPVLDDVATTASDTENIPRFLTRDQYEQVGDDPDPLPSGFEVIDGGVSAAGGAQTPIVTDEESAPKEALPAKPEDGAAQAVAKAGAAIADAAASVGTMLSQGMGAVREVNAARRAHSEARDHLDELSQVIEENEDELTHRRDVEANYAQIVAEQTARQASCLESVRAAVAAQQAIAKTIDDLKQSLSAMKDADKATEKRLKSALDAAESQEASAREGANRLVRRVTDAQHGLESAKADRETNLAAARKAVESAQARLNALREEFAEIQRNPSANSAAYSVRGTELENDISDAAEQLRTAQEQLPRLTAELDQSIADAEAVVAEANKPIEEARSSFRDISNATAEARDALDAARKDAETRQKELRSQINEQEKALKKQQKAQQEAQDDADNAAEILADTNDIHAHPEITQQLAARIDSDKQYQAQQMQQVESLAATEKNVREQTRTSRLKFVGIVAAIVVAVALVIFCWTTFVK
;
A
#
# COMPACT_ATOMS: atom_id res chain seq x y z
N MET A 1 15.28 -21.68 -0.12
CA MET A 1 14.49 -20.98 -1.15
C MET A 1 15.06 -19.59 -1.25
N SER A 2 15.90 -19.38 -2.26
CA SER A 2 16.50 -18.08 -2.56
C SER A 2 15.45 -17.29 -3.31
N GLU A 3 14.83 -16.32 -2.65
CA GLU A 3 13.99 -15.36 -3.33
C GLU A 3 14.90 -14.35 -4.02
N ASP A 4 14.85 -14.37 -5.35
CA ASP A 4 15.41 -13.36 -6.23
C ASP A 4 14.77 -12.00 -5.92
N ILE A 5 15.41 -11.23 -5.04
CA ILE A 5 15.12 -9.81 -4.89
C ILE A 5 15.66 -9.14 -6.15
N LYS A 6 14.77 -8.94 -7.11
CA LYS A 6 14.95 -8.08 -8.28
C LYS A 6 15.32 -6.68 -7.78
N THR A 7 16.61 -6.36 -7.80
CA THR A 7 17.14 -5.03 -7.49
C THR A 7 16.46 -4.01 -8.41
N PRO A 8 15.76 -2.99 -7.89
CA PRO A 8 15.22 -1.95 -8.77
C PRO A 8 16.37 -1.03 -9.19
N ASP A 9 16.57 -0.93 -10.52
CA ASP A 9 16.92 0.30 -11.25
C ASP A 9 18.02 1.25 -10.72
N SER A 10 19.10 0.75 -10.11
CA SER A 10 20.30 1.60 -9.86
C SER A 10 20.89 2.20 -11.15
N GLN A 11 20.67 1.57 -12.31
CA GLN A 11 21.12 2.09 -13.61
C GLN A 11 20.27 3.27 -14.10
N VAL A 12 19.00 3.37 -13.69
CA VAL A 12 18.12 4.48 -14.12
C VAL A 12 18.45 5.75 -13.34
N ASP A 13 18.86 5.63 -12.07
CA ASP A 13 19.25 6.77 -11.24
C ASP A 13 20.65 7.31 -11.61
N ALA A 14 21.59 6.44 -11.97
CA ALA A 14 22.91 6.87 -12.49
C ALA A 14 22.81 7.66 -13.81
N CYS A 15 21.95 7.21 -14.74
CA CYS A 15 21.73 7.89 -16.02
C CYS A 15 21.04 9.26 -15.84
N LYS A 16 20.20 9.41 -14.80
CA LYS A 16 19.63 10.71 -14.43
C LYS A 16 20.65 11.65 -13.80
N LEU A 17 21.57 11.12 -12.98
CA LEU A 17 22.65 11.90 -12.39
C LEU A 17 23.63 12.42 -13.43
N GLU A 18 24.08 11.58 -14.38
CA GLU A 18 24.92 12.01 -15.51
C GLU A 18 24.25 13.11 -16.34
N LYS A 19 22.95 12.97 -16.60
CA LYS A 19 22.17 13.99 -17.33
C LYS A 19 22.08 15.31 -16.55
N THR A 20 22.07 15.26 -15.21
CA THR A 20 22.08 16.48 -14.39
C THR A 20 23.46 17.13 -14.28
N GLU A 21 24.54 16.36 -14.29
CA GLU A 21 25.91 16.88 -14.41
C GLU A 21 26.14 17.56 -15.76
N GLU A 22 25.63 16.96 -16.84
CA GLU A 22 25.68 17.55 -18.19
C GLU A 22 24.86 18.87 -18.27
N ILE A 23 23.72 18.95 -17.56
CA ILE A 23 22.95 20.19 -17.43
C ILE A 23 23.76 21.27 -16.69
N LEU A 24 24.44 20.92 -15.58
CA LEU A 24 25.31 21.85 -14.85
C LEU A 24 26.48 22.36 -15.70
N GLU A 25 27.10 21.49 -16.49
CA GLU A 25 28.22 21.85 -17.36
C GLU A 25 27.76 22.77 -18.52
N ASN A 26 26.61 22.49 -19.12
CA ASN A 26 25.99 23.34 -20.13
C ASN A 26 25.56 24.70 -19.55
N LEU A 27 24.99 24.74 -18.35
CA LEU A 27 24.64 25.98 -17.64
C LEU A 27 25.86 26.83 -17.33
N ASN A 28 27.01 26.23 -17.01
CA ASN A 28 28.26 26.94 -16.79
C ASN A 28 28.87 27.49 -18.08
N GLN A 29 28.56 26.93 -19.25
CA GLN A 29 28.95 27.50 -20.55
C GLN A 29 28.05 28.66 -20.99
N VAL A 30 26.75 28.62 -20.67
CA VAL A 30 25.78 29.67 -21.09
C VAL A 30 25.95 30.97 -20.31
N VAL A 31 26.39 30.91 -19.05
CA VAL A 31 26.76 32.10 -18.25
C VAL A 31 28.27 32.25 -18.32
N GLY A 32 28.78 32.90 -19.36
CA GLY A 32 30.21 33.12 -19.57
C GLY A 32 30.88 33.76 -18.35
N VAL A 33 31.59 32.96 -17.55
CA VAL A 33 32.67 33.43 -16.69
C VAL A 33 33.89 33.58 -17.57
N ASP A 34 33.90 34.62 -18.42
CA ASP A 34 35.14 35.14 -18.98
C ASP A 34 35.87 35.91 -17.88
N GLY A 35 36.71 35.18 -17.16
CA GLY A 35 37.75 35.76 -16.32
C GLY A 35 38.76 36.52 -17.18
N THR A 36 38.44 37.75 -17.54
CA THR A 36 39.44 38.73 -18.01
C THR A 36 40.00 39.46 -16.80
N ASN A 37 41.01 38.82 -16.21
CA ASN A 37 41.96 39.47 -15.32
C ASN A 37 42.93 40.28 -16.19
N ASP A 38 42.53 41.48 -16.62
CA ASP A 38 43.43 42.44 -17.25
C ASP A 38 43.66 43.63 -16.33
N GLY A 39 44.94 43.84 -16.01
CA GLY A 39 45.41 44.75 -15.00
C GLY A 39 45.15 46.21 -15.31
N ILE A 40 44.80 46.95 -14.26
CA ILE A 40 45.02 48.38 -14.17
C ILE A 40 45.81 48.62 -12.88
N GLU A 41 47.06 49.05 -13.08
CA GLU A 41 47.96 49.56 -12.05
C GLU A 41 47.36 50.77 -11.33
N ALA A 42 47.46 50.79 -10.00
CA ALA A 42 47.51 52.03 -9.22
C ALA A 42 48.54 51.87 -8.09
N CYS A 43 49.55 52.73 -8.15
CA CYS A 43 50.69 52.86 -7.23
C CYS A 43 50.30 53.50 -5.86
N PRO A 44 51.23 53.54 -4.87
CA PRO A 44 50.95 53.27 -3.45
C PRO A 44 50.77 54.51 -2.57
N GLN A 45 50.24 54.33 -1.36
CA GLN A 45 50.46 55.26 -0.24
C GLN A 45 50.73 54.51 1.08
N ASP A 46 51.92 54.76 1.62
CA ASP A 46 52.33 54.54 3.00
C ASP A 46 51.47 55.36 3.99
N ASP A 47 51.10 54.78 5.14
CA ASP A 47 51.66 55.19 6.44
C ASP A 47 51.01 54.48 7.65
N LYS A 48 51.88 53.80 8.41
CA LYS A 48 51.99 53.74 9.90
C LYS A 48 50.84 53.20 10.77
N SER A 49 51.08 52.04 11.41
CA SER A 49 51.28 51.95 12.88
C SER A 49 51.67 50.53 13.36
N PRO A 50 52.30 50.39 14.55
CA PRO A 50 53.36 49.42 14.80
C PRO A 50 53.01 48.24 15.72
N ASP A 51 53.93 47.26 15.76
CA ASP A 51 54.36 46.35 16.86
C ASP A 51 53.41 46.15 18.05
N GLY A 52 53.06 44.95 18.51
CA GLY A 52 53.75 43.65 18.51
C GLY A 52 53.01 42.69 19.49
N PRO A 53 53.54 41.47 19.72
CA PRO A 53 52.74 40.26 19.96
C PRO A 53 52.48 39.95 21.44
N LYS A 54 51.47 39.13 21.74
CA LYS A 54 51.33 38.48 23.05
C LYS A 54 50.97 37.00 22.95
N ASP A 55 51.85 36.25 23.59
CA ASP A 55 51.85 34.82 23.82
C ASP A 55 50.65 34.33 24.63
N ILE A 56 50.40 33.03 24.44
CA ILE A 56 49.33 32.22 24.99
C ILE A 56 49.94 31.37 26.12
N ALA A 57 49.45 31.54 27.34
CA ALA A 57 49.65 30.71 28.54
C ALA A 57 49.02 31.49 29.70
N ASP A 58 48.34 30.96 30.70
CA ASP A 58 48.07 29.62 31.18
C ASP A 58 47.08 29.80 32.35
N SER A 59 46.26 28.78 32.58
CA SER A 59 45.66 28.34 33.85
C SER A 59 44.78 29.25 34.71
N THR A 60 43.52 28.87 34.97
CA THR A 60 42.97 27.85 35.91
C THR A 60 42.78 28.36 37.35
N VAL A 61 41.63 27.97 37.93
CA VAL A 61 41.29 27.86 39.37
C VAL A 61 40.83 29.17 40.05
N GLU A 62 39.85 29.28 40.94
CA GLU A 62 38.65 28.55 41.42
C GLU A 62 38.15 29.36 42.66
N ILE A 63 36.98 29.02 43.21
CA ILE A 63 36.63 29.11 44.66
C ILE A 63 35.98 30.41 45.23
N ASN A 64 34.66 30.26 45.49
CA ASN A 64 33.90 30.38 46.75
C ASN A 64 33.37 31.71 47.36
N ALA A 65 32.03 31.71 47.48
CA ALA A 65 31.17 31.72 48.70
C ALA A 65 30.61 33.02 49.32
N ASP A 66 29.27 32.93 49.53
CA ASP A 66 28.41 33.28 50.68
C ASP A 66 27.61 34.60 50.82
N GLU A 67 26.28 34.39 50.97
CA GLU A 67 25.25 34.96 51.87
C GLU A 67 24.93 36.48 51.87
N ALA A 68 23.72 37.02 52.10
CA ALA A 68 22.36 36.54 52.43
C ALA A 68 21.35 37.75 52.36
N THR A 69 20.08 37.49 52.77
CA THR A 69 18.93 38.40 53.11
C THR A 69 17.91 38.65 51.98
N GLY A 70 16.57 38.57 52.14
CA GLY A 70 15.67 38.22 53.25
C GLY A 70 14.21 38.64 52.90
N ALA A 71 13.20 37.85 53.33
CA ALA A 71 11.76 38.14 53.67
C ALA A 71 10.89 39.05 52.74
N ASP A 72 9.55 39.03 52.67
CA ASP A 72 8.42 38.51 53.45
C ASP A 72 7.09 38.75 52.65
N THR A 73 6.01 38.02 52.98
CA THR A 73 4.56 38.36 52.85
C THR A 73 3.90 38.70 51.51
N THR A 74 2.60 38.51 51.25
CA THR A 74 1.47 37.59 51.56
C THR A 74 0.28 38.12 50.72
N ASP A 75 -0.79 37.31 50.57
CA ASP A 75 -2.20 37.74 50.38
C ASP A 75 -2.58 38.33 48.98
N ASP A 76 -3.71 38.03 48.35
CA ASP A 76 -4.90 37.27 48.74
C ASP A 76 -5.93 37.26 47.59
N ILE A 77 -6.88 36.32 47.68
CA ILE A 77 -8.29 36.36 47.26
C ILE A 77 -8.66 36.16 45.76
N ASP A 78 -9.76 35.49 45.39
CA ASP A 78 -10.58 34.37 45.90
C ASP A 78 -11.79 34.24 44.94
N THR A 79 -12.51 33.11 45.04
CA THR A 79 -13.94 32.88 44.69
C THR A 79 -14.37 32.61 43.23
N ALA A 80 -14.84 31.39 42.92
CA ALA A 80 -16.23 30.93 43.14
C ALA A 80 -16.61 29.68 42.28
N ASP A 81 -17.07 28.62 42.96
CA ASP A 81 -17.75 27.37 42.53
C ASP A 81 -19.15 27.58 41.88
N PRO A 82 -20.01 26.55 41.65
CA PRO A 82 -19.90 25.28 40.89
C PRO A 82 -21.15 25.01 39.98
N ASP A 83 -21.19 23.94 39.16
CA ASP A 83 -22.32 22.96 39.13
C ASP A 83 -22.22 21.88 38.03
N GLU A 84 -22.54 20.65 38.48
CA GLU A 84 -23.36 19.57 37.88
C GLU A 84 -23.05 18.94 36.50
N GLY A 85 -22.93 17.61 36.48
CA GLY A 85 -23.00 16.83 35.23
C GLY A 85 -22.56 15.36 35.26
N HIS A 86 -23.28 14.53 36.01
CA HIS A 86 -23.27 13.05 36.02
C HIS A 86 -23.13 12.39 34.62
N VAL A 87 -22.27 11.35 34.46
CA VAL A 87 -22.65 9.96 34.07
C VAL A 87 -21.46 8.98 33.92
N SER A 88 -21.58 7.85 34.64
CA SER A 88 -21.21 6.44 34.33
C SER A 88 -19.77 6.07 33.90
N ALA A 89 -19.01 5.33 34.73
CA ALA A 89 -18.97 3.85 34.84
C ALA A 89 -17.98 3.24 33.82
N LEU A 90 -17.08 2.29 34.08
CA LEU A 90 -16.66 1.43 35.20
C LEU A 90 -15.29 0.89 34.74
N ASP A 91 -14.29 0.78 35.61
CA ASP A 91 -13.27 -0.27 35.50
C ASP A 91 -12.69 -0.55 36.89
N ASP A 92 -12.75 -1.83 37.26
CA ASP A 92 -12.31 -2.44 38.50
C ASP A 92 -10.78 -2.52 38.55
N ASP A 93 -10.18 -2.13 39.67
CA ASP A 93 -8.89 -2.66 40.12
C ASP A 93 -8.89 -2.77 41.65
N VAL A 94 -9.05 -4.00 42.13
CA VAL A 94 -8.93 -4.35 43.55
C VAL A 94 -7.50 -4.79 43.82
N SER A 95 -6.80 -3.98 44.61
CA SER A 95 -5.56 -4.38 45.29
C SER A 95 -5.62 -3.95 46.76
N CYS A 96 -5.06 -4.81 47.61
CA CYS A 96 -4.70 -4.65 49.03
C CYS A 96 -5.79 -4.91 50.11
N ASN A 97 -5.60 -6.00 50.86
CA ASN A 97 -5.43 -6.05 52.33
C ASN A 97 -5.19 -7.52 52.74
N ALA A 98 -4.09 -7.92 53.39
CA ALA A 98 -3.52 -7.55 54.70
C ALA A 98 -4.27 -8.14 55.92
N LEU A 99 -3.63 -9.16 56.49
CA LEU A 99 -3.47 -9.53 57.93
C LEU A 99 -4.59 -10.14 58.80
N GLU A 100 -4.09 -11.03 59.70
CA GLU A 100 -4.67 -11.71 60.89
C GLU A 100 -5.55 -12.96 60.63
N ALA A 101 -5.43 -14.10 61.33
CA ALA A 101 -5.06 -14.31 62.73
C ALA A 101 -4.62 -15.77 63.07
N ALA A 102 -3.84 -15.85 64.16
CA ALA A 102 -3.91 -16.80 65.28
C ALA A 102 -3.55 -18.31 65.14
N HIS A 103 -2.56 -18.65 65.96
CA HIS A 103 -2.03 -19.94 66.39
C HIS A 103 -2.82 -20.48 67.60
N VAL A 104 -3.27 -21.74 67.58
CA VAL A 104 -3.66 -22.52 68.79
C VAL A 104 -3.25 -23.99 68.62
N VAL A 105 -2.74 -24.59 69.70
CA VAL A 105 -2.16 -25.95 69.79
C VAL A 105 -3.03 -26.86 70.67
N ALA A 106 -3.32 -28.07 70.14
CA ALA A 106 -3.50 -29.41 70.79
C ALA A 106 -4.77 -29.75 71.63
N PRO A 107 -5.04 -31.06 71.93
CA PRO A 107 -4.94 -32.30 71.12
C PRO A 107 -6.14 -33.28 71.31
N GLY A 108 -6.19 -34.36 70.51
CA GLY A 108 -6.78 -35.65 70.91
C GLY A 108 -7.75 -36.31 69.92
N GLY A 109 -7.51 -37.59 69.62
CA GLY A 109 -8.48 -38.49 68.96
C GLY A 109 -7.85 -39.39 67.91
N GLU A 110 -7.36 -40.54 68.35
CA GLU A 110 -7.00 -41.69 67.51
C GLU A 110 -8.28 -42.31 66.94
N ASP A 111 -8.29 -42.69 65.65
CA ASP A 111 -8.83 -43.99 65.18
C ASP A 111 -8.62 -44.20 63.66
N GLU A 112 -8.33 -45.46 63.35
CA GLU A 112 -8.01 -46.15 62.10
C GLU A 112 -8.83 -45.83 60.84
N ARG A 113 -8.16 -45.59 59.70
CA ARG A 113 -8.09 -46.50 58.54
C ARG A 113 -7.37 -45.85 57.37
N ALA A 114 -6.26 -46.46 56.93
CA ALA A 114 -5.57 -46.11 55.70
C ALA A 114 -6.29 -46.77 54.51
N ASP A 115 -7.02 -45.97 53.74
CA ASP A 115 -7.30 -46.27 52.32
C ASP A 115 -6.18 -45.62 51.50
N ILE A 116 -5.27 -46.47 51.00
CA ILE A 116 -4.15 -46.07 50.15
C ILE A 116 -4.70 -45.84 48.74
N ALA A 117 -5.02 -44.59 48.42
CA ALA A 117 -5.08 -44.14 47.03
C ALA A 117 -3.65 -44.12 46.46
N PRO A 118 -3.41 -44.57 45.20
CA PRO A 118 -2.09 -44.49 44.61
C PRO A 118 -1.74 -43.00 44.42
N LEU A 119 -0.58 -42.62 44.95
CA LEU A 119 -0.02 -41.27 44.83
C LEU A 119 0.21 -40.97 43.33
N GLY A 120 -0.70 -40.20 42.76
CA GLY A 120 -0.53 -39.57 41.46
C GLY A 120 0.63 -38.58 41.53
N PHE A 121 1.64 -38.82 40.70
CA PHE A 121 2.71 -37.88 40.40
C PHE A 121 2.12 -36.72 39.59
N ASP A 122 1.61 -35.69 40.26
CA ASP A 122 1.31 -34.41 39.62
C ASP A 122 2.62 -33.70 39.27
N GLY A 123 2.88 -33.54 37.96
CA GLY A 123 3.98 -32.70 37.48
C GLY A 123 4.75 -33.19 36.25
N VAL A 124 4.27 -34.18 35.51
CA VAL A 124 4.83 -34.53 34.19
C VAL A 124 3.72 -34.33 33.14
N PRO A 125 3.88 -33.46 32.13
CA PRO A 125 2.92 -33.41 31.04
C PRO A 125 3.01 -34.72 30.26
N VAL A 126 1.98 -35.55 30.40
CA VAL A 126 1.69 -36.64 29.49
C VAL A 126 1.36 -36.01 28.14
N LEU A 127 2.23 -36.24 27.15
CA LEU A 127 1.93 -35.91 25.77
C LEU A 127 1.00 -36.99 25.24
N ASP A 128 -0.26 -36.61 25.00
CA ASP A 128 -1.23 -37.46 24.31
C ASP A 128 -0.75 -37.76 22.88
N ASP A 129 -0.82 -39.03 22.51
CA ASP A 129 -0.61 -39.54 21.15
C ASP A 129 -1.64 -38.94 20.20
N VAL A 130 -1.22 -38.04 19.30
CA VAL A 130 -2.04 -37.62 18.16
C VAL A 130 -2.00 -38.71 17.09
N ALA A 131 -3.02 -39.58 17.16
CA ALA A 131 -3.42 -40.43 16.06
C ALA A 131 -4.07 -39.58 14.95
N THR A 132 -3.62 -39.81 13.73
CA THR A 132 -4.24 -39.43 12.46
C THR A 132 -5.73 -39.72 12.42
N THR A 133 -6.54 -38.69 12.20
CA THR A 133 -7.87 -38.82 11.57
C THR A 133 -8.00 -37.83 10.43
N ALA A 134 -8.14 -38.41 9.23
CA ALA A 134 -8.62 -37.74 8.04
C ALA A 134 -10.15 -37.57 8.10
N SER A 135 -10.65 -36.74 7.17
CA SER A 135 -12.05 -36.44 6.78
C SER A 135 -12.89 -35.60 7.75
N ASP A 136 -13.03 -34.31 7.43
CA ASP A 136 -14.33 -33.74 7.00
C ASP A 136 -14.21 -32.23 6.75
N THR A 137 -14.04 -31.84 5.49
CA THR A 137 -14.33 -30.48 4.99
C THR A 137 -14.62 -30.52 3.48
N GLU A 138 -15.68 -31.23 3.10
CA GLU A 138 -16.33 -31.00 1.82
C GLU A 138 -17.61 -30.19 2.10
N ASN A 139 -17.58 -28.90 1.75
CA ASN A 139 -18.66 -28.14 1.07
C ASN A 139 -18.58 -26.63 1.38
N ILE A 140 -17.57 -25.95 0.83
CA ILE A 140 -17.56 -24.49 0.67
C ILE A 140 -16.97 -24.21 -0.73
N PRO A 141 -17.57 -23.35 -1.58
CA PRO A 141 -17.09 -23.12 -2.94
C PRO A 141 -15.69 -22.50 -2.91
N ARG A 142 -14.73 -23.17 -3.55
CA ARG A 142 -13.36 -22.65 -3.73
C ARG A 142 -13.36 -21.56 -4.80
N PHE A 143 -12.89 -20.38 -4.43
CA PHE A 143 -12.44 -19.37 -5.39
C PHE A 143 -11.10 -19.81 -5.98
N LEU A 144 -10.94 -19.65 -7.30
CA LEU A 144 -9.70 -19.93 -8.02
C LEU A 144 -8.57 -19.06 -7.46
N THR A 145 -7.40 -19.66 -7.27
CA THR A 145 -6.19 -18.92 -6.88
C THR A 145 -5.65 -18.11 -8.06
N ARG A 146 -4.90 -17.03 -7.79
CA ARG A 146 -4.31 -16.11 -8.81
C ARG A 146 -3.64 -16.87 -9.96
N ASP A 147 -2.96 -17.97 -9.63
CA ASP A 147 -2.19 -18.78 -10.58
C ASP A 147 -3.08 -19.67 -11.48
N GLN A 148 -4.34 -19.92 -11.08
CA GLN A 148 -5.31 -20.67 -11.86
C GLN A 148 -6.11 -19.80 -12.83
N TYR A 149 -6.04 -18.47 -12.68
CA TYR A 149 -6.64 -17.52 -13.62
C TYR A 149 -5.76 -17.33 -14.86
N GLU A 150 -4.45 -17.57 -14.76
CA GLU A 150 -3.48 -17.34 -15.83
C GLU A 150 -3.35 -18.50 -16.84
N GLN A 151 -4.08 -19.61 -16.65
CA GLN A 151 -4.06 -20.78 -17.56
C GLN A 151 -5.28 -20.92 -18.46
N VAL A 152 -6.21 -19.96 -18.44
CA VAL A 152 -7.32 -19.89 -19.41
C VAL A 152 -6.99 -18.76 -20.38
N GLY A 153 -6.24 -19.09 -21.43
CA GLY A 153 -5.93 -18.18 -22.51
C GLY A 153 -7.18 -17.88 -23.33
N ASP A 154 -7.64 -16.63 -23.26
CA ASP A 154 -8.50 -15.99 -24.26
C ASP A 154 -7.93 -14.58 -24.47
N ASP A 155 -6.88 -14.49 -25.28
CA ASP A 155 -6.51 -13.23 -25.92
C ASP A 155 -7.26 -13.17 -27.27
N PRO A 156 -8.19 -12.23 -27.47
CA PRO A 156 -8.72 -11.96 -28.80
C PRO A 156 -7.65 -11.26 -29.66
N ASP A 157 -7.54 -11.65 -30.93
CA ASP A 157 -6.61 -11.10 -31.91
C ASP A 157 -6.62 -9.55 -31.95
N PRO A 158 -5.45 -8.89 -32.14
CA PRO A 158 -5.41 -7.44 -32.25
C PRO A 158 -6.05 -6.95 -33.56
N LEU A 159 -6.94 -5.96 -33.45
CA LEU A 159 -7.55 -5.28 -34.58
C LEU A 159 -6.50 -4.53 -35.44
N PRO A 160 -6.65 -4.48 -36.77
CA PRO A 160 -5.74 -3.74 -37.63
C PRO A 160 -5.81 -2.23 -37.37
N SER A 161 -4.64 -1.58 -37.44
CA SER A 161 -4.39 -0.17 -37.17
C SER A 161 -5.34 0.79 -37.92
N GLY A 162 -6.08 1.62 -37.18
CA GLY A 162 -6.86 2.70 -37.77
C GLY A 162 -8.05 3.23 -36.94
N PHE A 163 -8.08 3.05 -35.62
CA PHE A 163 -9.18 3.55 -34.78
C PHE A 163 -8.64 4.44 -33.66
N GLU A 164 -8.73 5.76 -33.86
CA GLU A 164 -8.57 6.73 -32.78
C GLU A 164 -9.83 6.76 -31.93
N VAL A 165 -9.59 6.81 -30.61
CA VAL A 165 -10.58 7.03 -29.57
C VAL A 165 -11.04 8.48 -29.67
N ILE A 166 -12.30 8.71 -30.03
CA ILE A 166 -12.93 10.03 -29.97
C ILE A 166 -13.39 10.26 -28.53
N ASP A 167 -12.68 11.12 -27.82
CA ASP A 167 -13.13 11.68 -26.55
C ASP A 167 -14.26 12.68 -26.80
N GLY A 168 -15.36 12.52 -26.07
CA GLY A 168 -16.58 13.31 -26.25
C GLY A 168 -16.46 14.70 -25.62
N GLY A 169 -16.64 15.74 -26.43
CA GLY A 169 -16.74 17.13 -26.00
C GLY A 169 -17.63 17.96 -26.92
N VAL A 170 -18.66 18.57 -26.33
CA VAL A 170 -19.83 19.25 -26.91
C VAL A 170 -19.55 20.51 -27.75
N SER A 171 -20.29 20.69 -28.87
CA SER A 171 -21.05 21.90 -29.26
C SER A 171 -21.20 22.06 -30.79
N ALA A 172 -22.23 22.81 -31.17
CA ALA A 172 -22.90 22.80 -32.46
C ALA A 172 -22.33 23.73 -33.55
N ALA A 173 -22.73 23.40 -34.78
CA ALA A 173 -23.05 24.27 -35.92
C ALA A 173 -21.95 24.71 -36.90
N GLY A 174 -22.12 24.27 -38.15
CA GLY A 174 -22.09 25.16 -39.32
C GLY A 174 -20.86 25.09 -40.22
N GLY A 175 -21.11 24.99 -41.53
CA GLY A 175 -20.25 25.64 -42.53
C GLY A 175 -19.46 24.73 -43.48
N ALA A 176 -19.97 24.60 -44.71
CA ALA A 176 -19.17 24.35 -45.91
C ALA A 176 -18.25 25.58 -46.18
N GLN A 177 -17.19 25.60 -46.99
CA GLN A 177 -16.76 24.98 -48.25
C GLN A 177 -15.19 25.00 -48.25
N THR A 178 -14.37 24.53 -49.20
CA THR A 178 -14.29 24.80 -50.66
C THR A 178 -13.05 24.06 -51.26
N PRO A 179 -12.87 24.04 -52.59
CA PRO A 179 -12.21 22.98 -53.35
C PRO A 179 -10.76 23.30 -53.79
N ILE A 180 -10.13 22.31 -54.43
CA ILE A 180 -8.90 22.48 -55.22
C ILE A 180 -9.22 22.13 -56.68
N VAL A 181 -8.75 23.00 -57.58
CA VAL A 181 -8.94 23.03 -59.04
C VAL A 181 -7.80 22.30 -59.73
N THR A 182 -8.07 21.65 -60.87
CA THR A 182 -7.27 21.54 -62.12
C THR A 182 -7.91 20.45 -62.99
N ASP A 183 -7.83 20.40 -64.32
CA ASP A 183 -7.84 21.34 -65.44
C ASP A 183 -8.05 20.43 -66.69
N GLU A 184 -8.24 21.03 -67.86
CA GLU A 184 -8.03 20.47 -69.22
C GLU A 184 -9.11 19.68 -70.02
N GLU A 185 -9.39 20.28 -71.20
CA GLU A 185 -9.35 19.72 -72.56
C GLU A 185 -10.50 18.85 -73.12
N SER A 186 -11.32 19.43 -74.01
CA SER A 186 -11.48 18.99 -75.43
C SER A 186 -12.79 19.51 -76.08
N ALA A 187 -12.62 20.10 -77.27
CA ALA A 187 -13.64 20.71 -78.16
C ALA A 187 -14.39 19.67 -79.05
N PRO A 188 -15.05 20.02 -80.19
CA PRO A 188 -16.16 20.97 -80.49
C PRO A 188 -17.29 20.34 -81.37
N LYS A 189 -18.36 21.11 -81.67
CA LYS A 189 -19.18 21.08 -82.93
C LYS A 189 -20.18 22.27 -82.90
N GLU A 190 -20.05 23.34 -83.71
CA GLU A 190 -20.39 23.50 -85.15
C GLU A 190 -21.93 23.32 -85.41
N ALA A 191 -22.73 24.15 -86.09
CA ALA A 191 -22.67 25.46 -86.74
C ALA A 191 -24.12 26.01 -86.96
N LEU A 192 -24.21 27.27 -87.42
CA LEU A 192 -25.35 28.12 -87.86
C LEU A 192 -26.30 27.50 -88.95
N PRO A 193 -27.19 28.26 -89.65
CA PRO A 193 -28.31 29.17 -89.30
C PRO A 193 -29.60 28.84 -90.13
N ALA A 194 -30.70 29.61 -89.98
CA ALA A 194 -31.47 30.25 -91.07
C ALA A 194 -32.95 30.57 -90.72
N LYS A 195 -33.38 31.78 -91.10
CA LYS A 195 -34.76 32.26 -91.35
C LYS A 195 -35.19 31.78 -92.78
N PRO A 196 -36.38 32.06 -93.37
CA PRO A 196 -37.58 32.76 -92.90
C PRO A 196 -38.95 32.21 -93.45
N GLU A 197 -40.03 32.99 -93.23
CA GLU A 197 -41.27 33.21 -94.04
C GLU A 197 -42.55 32.35 -93.84
N ASP A 198 -43.56 33.06 -93.30
CA ASP A 198 -44.95 33.29 -93.75
C ASP A 198 -45.81 32.19 -94.38
N GLY A 199 -47.05 32.09 -93.87
CA GLY A 199 -48.20 31.73 -94.71
C GLY A 199 -49.39 31.05 -94.05
N ALA A 200 -50.39 31.87 -93.67
CA ALA A 200 -51.84 31.59 -93.70
C ALA A 200 -52.45 30.46 -92.84
N ALA A 201 -53.34 30.84 -91.91
CA ALA A 201 -54.80 30.56 -92.02
C ALA A 201 -55.52 30.87 -90.70
N GLN A 202 -56.08 32.08 -90.63
CA GLN A 202 -57.08 32.49 -89.65
C GLN A 202 -58.40 31.74 -89.90
N ALA A 203 -58.81 30.83 -89.01
CA ALA A 203 -60.23 30.47 -88.85
C ALA A 203 -60.58 29.68 -87.57
N VAL A 204 -59.75 29.64 -86.50
CA VAL A 204 -60.15 29.00 -85.22
C VAL A 204 -59.61 29.77 -83.99
N ALA A 205 -59.26 31.04 -84.17
CA ALA A 205 -58.50 31.83 -83.18
C ALA A 205 -59.36 32.64 -82.19
N LYS A 206 -60.65 32.34 -82.00
CA LYS A 206 -61.51 33.16 -81.12
C LYS A 206 -62.11 32.45 -79.90
N ALA A 207 -61.77 31.19 -79.64
CA ALA A 207 -62.14 30.52 -78.39
C ALA A 207 -60.94 29.89 -77.62
N GLY A 208 -59.81 29.60 -78.28
CA GLY A 208 -58.60 29.06 -77.64
C GLY A 208 -57.60 30.11 -77.11
N ALA A 209 -57.73 31.38 -77.55
CA ALA A 209 -56.80 32.46 -77.16
C ALA A 209 -56.96 32.90 -75.69
N ALA A 210 -58.16 32.81 -75.11
CA ALA A 210 -58.40 33.28 -73.74
C ALA A 210 -57.85 32.34 -72.65
N ILE A 211 -57.66 31.04 -72.96
CA ILE A 211 -57.15 30.04 -72.00
C ILE A 211 -55.63 29.86 -72.15
N ALA A 212 -55.08 29.95 -73.36
CA ALA A 212 -53.63 29.94 -73.59
C ALA A 212 -52.95 31.23 -73.08
N ASP A 213 -53.59 32.39 -73.18
CA ASP A 213 -53.09 33.67 -72.66
C ASP A 213 -53.19 33.73 -71.11
N ALA A 214 -54.17 33.06 -70.50
CA ALA A 214 -54.28 32.89 -69.05
C ALA A 214 -53.24 31.90 -68.47
N ALA A 215 -52.95 30.79 -69.17
CA ALA A 215 -51.92 29.84 -68.73
C ALA A 215 -50.49 30.36 -68.98
N ALA A 216 -50.26 31.08 -70.07
CA ALA A 216 -48.99 31.75 -70.35
C ALA A 216 -48.72 32.92 -69.39
N SER A 217 -49.75 33.67 -69.00
CA SER A 217 -49.63 34.73 -67.97
C SER A 217 -49.42 34.16 -66.57
N VAL A 218 -50.04 33.04 -66.19
CA VAL A 218 -49.76 32.38 -64.89
C VAL A 218 -48.38 31.72 -64.86
N GLY A 219 -47.90 31.12 -65.96
CA GLY A 219 -46.55 30.55 -66.07
C GLY A 219 -45.42 31.59 -66.05
N THR A 220 -45.65 32.75 -66.68
CA THR A 220 -44.74 33.90 -66.58
C THR A 220 -44.80 34.57 -65.20
N MET A 221 -45.96 34.58 -64.53
CA MET A 221 -46.08 35.08 -63.15
C MET A 221 -45.42 34.18 -62.09
N LEU A 222 -45.49 32.85 -62.24
CA LEU A 222 -44.83 31.92 -61.32
C LEU A 222 -43.30 31.96 -61.46
N SER A 223 -42.80 32.06 -62.69
CA SER A 223 -41.36 32.23 -62.96
C SER A 223 -40.84 33.60 -62.51
N GLN A 224 -41.60 34.68 -62.70
CA GLN A 224 -41.28 36.00 -62.13
C GLN A 224 -41.34 36.01 -60.60
N GLY A 225 -42.30 35.31 -59.99
CA GLY A 225 -42.41 35.16 -58.54
C GLY A 225 -41.24 34.39 -57.92
N MET A 226 -40.74 33.36 -58.60
CA MET A 226 -39.55 32.61 -58.18
C MET A 226 -38.24 33.37 -58.44
N GLY A 227 -38.13 34.13 -59.52
CA GLY A 227 -36.99 34.99 -59.83
C GLY A 227 -36.79 36.08 -58.76
N ALA A 228 -37.86 36.77 -58.37
CA ALA A 228 -37.81 37.82 -57.36
C ALA A 228 -37.43 37.31 -55.95
N VAL A 229 -37.79 36.07 -55.58
CA VAL A 229 -37.37 35.47 -54.30
C VAL A 229 -35.89 35.08 -54.32
N ARG A 230 -35.39 34.60 -55.47
CA ARG A 230 -33.95 34.34 -55.64
C ARG A 230 -33.14 35.63 -55.56
N GLU A 231 -33.64 36.73 -56.13
CA GLU A 231 -32.99 38.06 -56.04
C GLU A 231 -32.98 38.62 -54.61
N VAL A 232 -34.08 38.50 -53.85
CA VAL A 232 -34.11 38.90 -52.42
C VAL A 232 -33.15 38.04 -51.59
N ASN A 233 -33.10 36.73 -51.82
CA ASN A 233 -32.20 35.83 -51.09
C ASN A 233 -30.74 36.03 -51.49
N ALA A 234 -30.45 36.31 -52.75
CA ALA A 234 -29.12 36.68 -53.22
C ALA A 234 -28.67 38.01 -52.61
N ALA A 235 -29.54 39.03 -52.57
CA ALA A 235 -29.25 40.31 -51.91
C ALA A 235 -29.06 40.16 -50.40
N ARG A 236 -29.89 39.33 -49.75
CA ARG A 236 -29.75 39.03 -48.31
C ARG A 236 -28.44 38.30 -48.00
N ARG A 237 -28.06 37.34 -48.85
CA ARG A 237 -26.81 36.59 -48.70
C ARG A 237 -25.59 37.48 -48.95
N ALA A 238 -25.63 38.31 -49.99
CA ALA A 238 -24.57 39.28 -50.26
C ALA A 238 -24.43 40.31 -49.14
N HIS A 239 -25.55 40.74 -48.54
CA HIS A 239 -25.53 41.65 -47.40
C HIS A 239 -25.06 40.97 -46.09
N SER A 240 -25.39 39.69 -45.86
CA SER A 240 -24.82 38.95 -44.73
C SER A 240 -23.33 38.70 -44.92
N GLU A 241 -22.91 38.26 -46.11
CA GLU A 241 -21.51 38.01 -46.45
C GLU A 241 -20.65 39.29 -46.33
N ALA A 242 -21.18 40.43 -46.76
CA ALA A 242 -20.50 41.71 -46.59
C ALA A 242 -20.41 42.16 -45.11
N ARG A 243 -21.34 41.71 -44.25
CA ARG A 243 -21.24 41.93 -42.80
C ARG A 243 -20.22 41.01 -42.15
N ASP A 244 -20.25 39.73 -42.50
CA ASP A 244 -19.30 38.75 -41.99
C ASP A 244 -17.87 39.17 -42.32
N HIS A 245 -17.61 39.67 -43.54
CA HIS A 245 -16.31 40.22 -43.93
C HIS A 245 -15.94 41.51 -43.18
N LEU A 246 -16.93 42.34 -42.84
CA LEU A 246 -16.71 43.55 -42.05
C LEU A 246 -16.35 43.22 -40.61
N ASP A 247 -16.99 42.20 -40.03
CA ASP A 247 -16.68 41.71 -38.69
C ASP A 247 -15.27 41.10 -38.66
N GLU A 248 -14.91 40.29 -39.65
CA GLU A 248 -13.55 39.74 -39.82
C GLU A 248 -12.50 40.85 -39.95
N LEU A 249 -12.75 41.87 -40.78
CA LEU A 249 -11.85 43.01 -40.93
C LEU A 249 -11.72 43.80 -39.63
N SER A 250 -12.82 43.94 -38.88
CA SER A 250 -12.82 44.62 -37.58
C SER A 250 -11.96 43.88 -36.57
N GLN A 251 -12.09 42.55 -36.51
CA GLN A 251 -11.26 41.70 -35.66
C GLN A 251 -9.77 41.82 -36.03
N VAL A 252 -9.43 41.77 -37.32
CA VAL A 252 -8.04 41.92 -37.78
C VAL A 252 -7.47 43.31 -37.44
N ILE A 253 -8.28 44.37 -37.52
CA ILE A 253 -7.85 45.71 -37.10
C ILE A 253 -7.57 45.71 -35.59
N GLU A 254 -8.43 45.13 -34.77
CA GLU A 254 -8.25 45.05 -33.30
C GLU A 254 -6.99 44.25 -32.93
N GLU A 255 -6.79 43.06 -33.51
CA GLU A 255 -5.59 42.25 -33.31
C GLU A 255 -4.30 42.99 -33.71
N ASN A 256 -4.32 43.71 -34.83
CA ASN A 256 -3.16 44.51 -35.27
C ASN A 256 -2.95 45.74 -34.38
N GLU A 257 -4.01 46.36 -33.86
CA GLU A 257 -3.92 47.48 -32.91
C GLU A 257 -3.32 47.06 -31.57
N ASP A 258 -3.70 45.89 -31.07
CA ASP A 258 -3.12 45.29 -29.87
C ASP A 258 -1.62 45.00 -30.07
N GLU A 259 -1.26 44.38 -31.21
CA GLU A 259 0.15 44.14 -31.58
C GLU A 259 0.93 45.45 -31.72
N LEU A 260 0.37 46.48 -32.36
CA LEU A 260 1.03 47.78 -32.48
C LEU A 260 1.25 48.44 -31.12
N THR A 261 0.31 48.27 -30.19
CA THR A 261 0.42 48.78 -28.82
C THR A 261 1.53 48.04 -28.08
N HIS A 262 1.54 46.70 -28.11
CA HIS A 262 2.61 45.87 -27.55
C HIS A 262 3.99 46.29 -28.07
N ARG A 263 4.18 46.38 -29.38
CA ARG A 263 5.46 46.78 -29.98
C ARG A 263 5.93 48.16 -29.53
N ARG A 264 5.02 49.14 -29.45
CA ARG A 264 5.35 50.50 -28.97
C ARG A 264 5.71 50.53 -27.50
N ASP A 265 5.00 49.77 -26.67
CA ASP A 265 5.28 49.68 -25.24
C ASP A 265 6.63 49.01 -25.00
N VAL A 266 6.98 47.97 -25.77
CA VAL A 266 8.29 47.33 -25.75
C VAL A 266 9.39 48.28 -26.21
N GLU A 267 9.21 48.98 -27.33
CA GLU A 267 10.18 49.98 -27.83
C GLU A 267 10.44 51.10 -26.80
N ALA A 268 9.38 51.57 -26.12
CA ALA A 268 9.48 52.62 -25.11
C ALA A 268 10.20 52.17 -23.84
N ASN A 269 10.04 50.89 -23.45
CA ASN A 269 10.56 50.34 -22.20
C ASN A 269 11.72 49.34 -22.40
N TYR A 270 12.27 49.25 -23.61
CA TYR A 270 13.23 48.22 -24.01
C TYR A 270 14.36 47.98 -23.00
N ALA A 271 15.08 49.03 -22.61
CA ALA A 271 16.23 48.91 -21.71
C ALA A 271 15.84 48.39 -20.33
N GLN A 272 14.64 48.73 -19.84
CA GLN A 272 14.12 48.24 -18.57
C GLN A 272 13.75 46.76 -18.68
N ILE A 273 13.00 46.38 -19.70
CA ILE A 273 12.58 44.98 -19.93
C ILE A 273 13.82 44.08 -20.05
N VAL A 274 14.82 44.47 -20.85
CA VAL A 274 16.06 43.70 -21.01
C VAL A 274 16.79 43.56 -19.69
N ALA A 275 16.95 44.63 -18.91
CA ALA A 275 17.65 44.57 -17.63
C ALA A 275 16.91 43.66 -16.62
N GLU A 276 15.58 43.80 -16.51
CA GLU A 276 14.76 43.01 -15.59
C GLU A 276 14.75 41.52 -15.98
N GLN A 277 14.52 41.20 -17.25
CA GLN A 277 14.45 39.81 -17.70
C GLN A 277 15.82 39.13 -17.69
N THR A 278 16.91 39.84 -18.00
CA THR A 278 18.27 39.29 -17.88
C THR A 278 18.60 38.97 -16.42
N ALA A 279 18.24 39.85 -15.49
CA ALA A 279 18.42 39.61 -14.06
C ALA A 279 17.55 38.43 -13.57
N ARG A 280 16.30 38.36 -14.03
CA ARG A 280 15.38 37.26 -13.70
C ARG A 280 15.90 35.92 -14.23
N GLN A 281 16.31 35.87 -15.50
CA GLN A 281 16.89 34.68 -16.12
C GLN A 281 18.13 34.21 -15.35
N ALA A 282 19.06 35.11 -15.01
CA ALA A 282 20.25 34.76 -14.23
C ALA A 282 19.89 34.16 -12.85
N SER A 283 18.93 34.76 -12.14
CA SER A 283 18.45 34.25 -10.85
C SER A 283 17.77 32.89 -10.96
N CYS A 284 16.98 32.65 -12.02
CA CYS A 284 16.35 31.36 -12.27
C CYS A 284 17.38 30.28 -12.58
N LEU A 285 18.38 30.57 -13.44
CA LEU A 285 19.45 29.63 -13.76
C LEU A 285 20.32 29.32 -12.53
N GLU A 286 20.57 30.27 -11.64
CA GLU A 286 21.22 30.00 -10.35
C GLU A 286 20.38 29.05 -9.48
N SER A 287 19.06 29.25 -9.45
CA SER A 287 18.12 28.36 -8.75
C SER A 287 18.12 26.94 -9.35
N VAL A 288 18.20 26.82 -10.68
CA VAL A 288 18.37 25.52 -11.38
C VAL A 288 19.66 24.84 -10.93
N ARG A 289 20.80 25.55 -10.93
CA ARG A 289 22.09 24.98 -10.48
C ARG A 289 22.03 24.52 -9.02
N ALA A 290 21.47 25.36 -8.14
CA ALA A 290 21.29 25.02 -6.73
C ALA A 290 20.40 23.79 -6.56
N ALA A 291 19.33 23.68 -7.37
CA ALA A 291 18.44 22.54 -7.34
C ALA A 291 19.11 21.25 -7.81
N VAL A 292 19.94 21.31 -8.85
CA VAL A 292 20.71 20.15 -9.31
C VAL A 292 21.72 19.71 -8.24
N ALA A 293 22.48 20.63 -7.66
CA ALA A 293 23.42 20.30 -6.59
C ALA A 293 22.73 19.64 -5.39
N ALA A 294 21.55 20.13 -5.01
CA ALA A 294 20.73 19.52 -3.97
C ALA A 294 20.23 18.10 -4.36
N GLN A 295 19.82 17.89 -5.62
CA GLN A 295 19.43 16.55 -6.10
C GLN A 295 20.59 15.55 -6.01
N GLN A 296 21.80 15.94 -6.40
CA GLN A 296 22.97 15.08 -6.31
C GLN A 296 23.30 14.72 -4.85
N ALA A 297 23.22 15.69 -3.94
CA ALA A 297 23.40 15.45 -2.52
C ALA A 297 22.35 14.47 -1.95
N ILE A 298 21.07 14.65 -2.31
CA ILE A 298 19.98 13.76 -1.89
C ILE A 298 20.14 12.36 -2.52
N ALA A 299 20.54 12.26 -3.78
CA ALA A 299 20.76 10.97 -4.43
C ALA A 299 21.88 10.19 -3.73
N LYS A 300 22.97 10.87 -3.38
CA LYS A 300 24.06 10.26 -2.61
C LYS A 300 23.58 9.76 -1.24
N THR A 301 22.78 10.53 -0.51
CA THR A 301 22.25 10.07 0.78
C THR A 301 21.29 8.89 0.63
N ILE A 302 20.49 8.85 -0.43
CA ILE A 302 19.65 7.69 -0.76
C ILE A 302 20.52 6.44 -0.98
N ASP A 303 21.60 6.56 -1.73
CA ASP A 303 22.52 5.45 -2.01
C ASP A 303 23.23 4.97 -0.74
N ASP A 304 23.72 5.89 0.09
CA ASP A 304 24.33 5.58 1.39
C ASP A 304 23.33 4.86 2.32
N LEU A 305 22.07 5.30 2.36
CA LEU A 305 21.00 4.65 3.13
C LEU A 305 20.65 3.26 2.58
N LYS A 306 20.60 3.09 1.25
CA LYS A 306 20.37 1.79 0.60
C LYS A 306 21.52 0.82 0.92
N GLN A 307 22.76 1.29 0.90
CA GLN A 307 23.94 0.50 1.29
C GLN A 307 23.92 0.14 2.78
N SER A 308 23.55 1.08 3.65
CA SER A 308 23.38 0.82 5.09
C SER A 308 22.30 -0.24 5.33
N LEU A 309 21.17 -0.16 4.61
CA LEU A 309 20.08 -1.12 4.70
C LEU A 309 20.49 -2.52 4.24
N SER A 310 21.28 -2.65 3.17
CA SER A 310 21.77 -3.95 2.72
C SER A 310 22.78 -4.54 3.70
N ALA A 311 23.75 -3.74 4.16
CA ALA A 311 24.72 -4.16 5.18
C ALA A 311 24.03 -4.58 6.49
N MET A 312 23.00 -3.84 6.92
CA MET A 312 22.21 -4.17 8.10
C MET A 312 21.46 -5.50 7.93
N LYS A 313 20.83 -5.74 6.78
CA LYS A 313 20.17 -7.02 6.49
C LYS A 313 21.12 -8.20 6.55
N ASP A 314 22.33 -8.05 6.02
CA ASP A 314 23.35 -9.10 6.06
C ASP A 314 23.84 -9.36 7.49
N ALA A 315 24.04 -8.30 8.28
CA ALA A 315 24.37 -8.40 9.70
C ALA A 315 23.25 -9.07 10.50
N ASP A 316 22.00 -8.67 10.31
CA ASP A 316 20.82 -9.25 10.96
C ASP A 316 20.65 -10.73 10.57
N LYS A 317 20.91 -11.10 9.32
CA LYS A 317 20.87 -12.50 8.88
C LYS A 317 21.98 -13.33 9.53
N ALA A 318 23.16 -12.75 9.73
CA ALA A 318 24.26 -13.41 10.42
C ALA A 318 23.96 -13.60 11.92
N THR A 319 23.38 -12.60 12.59
CA THR A 319 22.96 -12.70 13.99
C THR A 319 21.83 -13.70 14.15
N GLU A 320 20.82 -13.68 13.28
CA GLU A 320 19.73 -14.65 13.27
C GLU A 320 20.25 -16.08 13.09
N LYS A 321 21.18 -16.30 12.16
CA LYS A 321 21.81 -17.62 11.98
C LYS A 321 22.54 -18.09 13.23
N ARG A 322 23.29 -17.20 13.89
CA ARG A 322 23.99 -17.51 15.15
C ARG A 322 23.01 -17.87 16.26
N LEU A 323 21.96 -17.07 16.44
CA LEU A 323 20.95 -17.28 17.48
C LEU A 323 20.14 -18.56 17.23
N LYS A 324 19.80 -18.87 15.97
CA LYS A 324 19.21 -20.17 15.60
C LYS A 324 20.11 -21.33 15.97
N SER A 325 21.40 -21.27 15.63
CA SER A 325 22.32 -22.35 16.00
C SER A 325 22.49 -22.51 17.51
N ALA A 326 22.40 -21.41 18.28
CA ALA A 326 22.42 -21.46 19.73
C ALA A 326 21.13 -22.06 20.29
N LEU A 327 19.98 -21.74 19.70
CA LEU A 327 18.70 -22.35 20.03
C LEU A 327 18.70 -23.85 19.73
N ASP A 328 19.13 -24.28 18.54
CA ASP A 328 19.23 -25.70 18.17
C ASP A 328 20.13 -26.47 19.14
N ALA A 329 21.26 -25.86 19.56
CA ALA A 329 22.16 -26.43 20.55
C ALA A 329 21.50 -26.54 21.94
N ALA A 330 20.77 -25.52 22.37
CA ALA A 330 20.02 -25.53 23.63
C ALA A 330 18.91 -26.59 23.62
N GLU A 331 18.15 -26.71 22.53
CA GLU A 331 17.11 -27.73 22.37
C GLU A 331 17.70 -29.15 22.37
N SER A 332 18.86 -29.35 21.73
CA SER A 332 19.57 -30.63 21.79
C SER A 332 20.04 -30.97 23.21
N GLN A 333 20.50 -29.97 23.97
CA GLN A 333 20.90 -30.14 25.36
C GLN A 333 19.68 -30.44 26.25
N GLU A 334 18.55 -29.77 26.01
CA GLU A 334 17.28 -30.01 26.68
C GLU A 334 16.79 -31.43 26.43
N ALA A 335 16.78 -31.89 25.17
CA ALA A 335 16.40 -33.25 24.81
C ALA A 335 17.28 -34.31 25.51
N SER A 336 18.59 -34.07 25.54
CA SER A 336 19.54 -34.96 26.24
C SER A 336 19.31 -34.99 27.75
N ALA A 337 19.03 -33.83 28.36
CA ALA A 337 18.71 -33.73 29.78
C ALA A 337 17.40 -34.43 30.13
N ARG A 338 16.36 -34.31 29.28
CA ARG A 338 15.09 -35.06 29.42
C ARG A 338 15.32 -36.56 29.38
N GLU A 339 16.12 -37.05 28.42
CA GLU A 339 16.43 -38.47 28.32
C GLU A 339 17.22 -38.98 29.54
N GLY A 340 18.21 -38.20 29.99
CA GLY A 340 18.97 -38.47 31.21
C GLY A 340 18.08 -38.57 32.45
N ALA A 341 17.18 -37.60 32.64
CA ALA A 341 16.20 -37.61 33.73
C ALA A 341 15.27 -38.83 33.65
N ASN A 342 14.75 -39.16 32.47
CA ASN A 342 13.88 -40.33 32.27
C ASN A 342 14.59 -41.65 32.62
N ARG A 343 15.89 -41.76 32.32
CA ARG A 343 16.70 -42.93 32.72
C ARG A 343 16.83 -43.04 34.24
N LEU A 344 17.00 -41.93 34.95
CA LEU A 344 17.06 -41.92 36.42
C LEU A 344 15.72 -42.29 37.05
N VAL A 345 14.62 -41.75 36.52
CA VAL A 345 13.27 -42.12 36.98
C VAL A 345 13.03 -43.61 36.83
N ARG A 346 13.36 -44.21 35.66
CA ARG A 346 13.25 -45.65 35.45
C ARG A 346 14.09 -46.45 36.45
N ARG A 347 15.34 -46.04 36.73
CA ARG A 347 16.18 -46.71 37.73
C ARG A 347 15.56 -46.70 39.12
N VAL A 348 14.92 -45.60 39.51
CA VAL A 348 14.21 -45.51 40.79
C VAL A 348 12.98 -46.40 40.79
N THR A 349 12.19 -46.40 39.71
CA THR A 349 11.02 -47.28 39.57
C THR A 349 11.43 -48.76 39.62
N ASP A 350 12.50 -49.15 38.92
CA ASP A 350 13.02 -50.52 38.94
C ASP A 350 13.53 -50.91 40.34
N ALA A 351 14.23 -50.01 41.03
CA ALA A 351 14.69 -50.23 42.41
C ALA A 351 13.51 -50.36 43.40
N GLN A 352 12.47 -49.54 43.23
CA GLN A 352 11.25 -49.61 44.03
C GLN A 352 10.52 -50.94 43.83
N HIS A 353 10.39 -51.40 42.58
CA HIS A 353 9.84 -52.73 42.30
C HIS A 353 10.70 -53.86 42.89
N GLY A 354 12.03 -53.72 42.86
CA GLY A 354 12.93 -54.68 43.51
C GLY A 354 12.71 -54.75 45.03
N LEU A 355 12.53 -53.61 45.70
CA LEU A 355 12.21 -53.54 47.12
C LEU A 355 10.83 -54.16 47.44
N GLU A 356 9.82 -53.90 46.61
CA GLU A 356 8.50 -54.49 46.74
C GLU A 356 8.55 -56.02 46.59
N SER A 357 9.30 -56.51 45.58
CA SER A 357 9.54 -57.95 45.39
C SER A 357 10.24 -58.57 46.59
N ALA A 358 11.28 -57.94 47.15
CA ALA A 358 11.98 -58.46 48.33
C ALA A 358 11.07 -58.56 49.57
N LYS A 359 10.14 -57.60 49.73
CA LYS A 359 9.11 -57.64 50.80
C LYS A 359 8.11 -58.76 50.58
N ALA A 360 7.65 -58.97 49.35
CA ALA A 360 6.76 -60.08 49.00
C ALA A 360 7.43 -61.45 49.18
N ASP A 361 8.71 -61.58 48.78
CA ASP A 361 9.52 -62.78 49.00
C ASP A 361 9.70 -63.06 50.48
N ARG A 362 9.91 -62.02 51.31
CA ARG A 362 9.97 -62.19 52.76
C ARG A 362 8.66 -62.75 53.31
N GLU A 363 7.53 -62.19 52.92
CA GLU A 363 6.22 -62.63 53.40
C GLU A 363 5.94 -64.10 53.04
N THR A 364 6.12 -64.44 51.76
CA THR A 364 5.86 -65.79 51.24
C THR A 364 6.80 -66.84 51.85
N ASN A 365 8.10 -66.55 51.93
CA ASN A 365 9.08 -67.48 52.49
C ASN A 365 8.92 -67.66 54.00
N LEU A 366 8.61 -66.61 54.76
CA LEU A 366 8.32 -66.72 56.19
C LEU A 366 7.01 -67.46 56.46
N ALA A 367 5.97 -67.24 55.65
CA ALA A 367 4.72 -68.00 55.75
C ALA A 367 4.96 -69.50 55.49
N ALA A 368 5.75 -69.84 54.45
CA ALA A 368 6.13 -71.21 54.15
C ALA A 368 6.96 -71.85 55.28
N ALA A 369 7.96 -71.14 55.81
CA ALA A 369 8.80 -71.62 56.91
C ALA A 369 8.00 -71.82 58.22
N ARG A 370 7.07 -70.91 58.54
CA ARG A 370 6.16 -71.05 59.69
C ARG A 370 5.25 -72.27 59.53
N LYS A 371 4.68 -72.46 58.34
CA LYS A 371 3.86 -73.65 58.03
C LYS A 371 4.68 -74.94 58.11
N ALA A 372 5.96 -74.91 57.72
CA ALA A 372 6.86 -76.04 57.89
C ALA A 372 7.05 -76.38 59.38
N VAL A 373 7.28 -75.38 60.24
CA VAL A 373 7.35 -75.57 61.71
C VAL A 373 6.03 -76.14 62.26
N GLU A 374 4.89 -75.58 61.86
CA GLU A 374 3.57 -76.04 62.30
C GLU A 374 3.30 -77.49 61.87
N SER A 375 3.59 -77.83 60.61
CA SER A 375 3.41 -79.21 60.10
C SER A 375 4.35 -80.21 60.77
N ALA A 376 5.61 -79.84 61.03
CA ALA A 376 6.56 -80.66 61.78
C ALA A 376 6.09 -80.88 63.23
N GLN A 377 5.55 -79.85 63.87
CA GLN A 377 4.97 -79.94 65.22
C GLN A 377 3.73 -80.85 65.24
N ALA A 378 2.83 -80.70 64.27
CA ALA A 378 1.63 -81.53 64.15
C ALA A 378 2.00 -83.01 63.94
N ARG A 379 2.99 -83.30 63.08
CA ARG A 379 3.50 -84.66 62.85
C ARG A 379 4.10 -85.26 64.12
N LEU A 380 4.92 -84.50 64.85
CA LEU A 380 5.50 -84.95 66.12
C LEU A 380 4.43 -85.25 67.17
N ASN A 381 3.41 -84.40 67.27
CA ASN A 381 2.29 -84.60 68.19
C ASN A 381 1.49 -85.87 67.84
N ALA A 382 1.19 -86.09 66.56
CA ALA A 382 0.49 -87.29 66.09
C ALA A 382 1.28 -88.58 66.41
N LEU A 383 2.58 -88.62 66.10
CA LEU A 383 3.43 -89.78 66.41
C LEU A 383 3.50 -90.07 67.92
N ARG A 384 3.55 -89.02 68.77
CA ARG A 384 3.51 -89.17 70.23
C ARG A 384 2.18 -89.71 70.73
N GLU A 385 1.07 -89.29 70.12
CA GLU A 385 -0.26 -89.79 70.44
C GLU A 385 -0.39 -91.27 70.06
N GLU A 386 0.03 -91.67 68.86
CA GLU A 386 0.08 -93.07 68.42
C GLU A 386 0.94 -93.95 69.33
N PHE A 387 2.11 -93.45 69.75
CA PHE A 387 2.97 -94.14 70.71
C PHE A 387 2.30 -94.30 72.08
N ALA A 388 1.61 -93.28 72.57
CA ALA A 388 0.86 -93.35 73.83
C ALA A 388 -0.35 -94.30 73.75
N GLU A 389 -1.02 -94.40 72.61
CA GLU A 389 -2.10 -95.35 72.37
C GLU A 389 -1.60 -96.81 72.37
N ILE A 390 -0.46 -97.06 71.72
CA ILE A 390 0.19 -98.37 71.73
C ILE A 390 0.56 -98.76 73.17
N GLN A 391 1.09 -97.84 73.97
CA GLN A 391 1.37 -98.08 75.39
C GLN A 391 0.12 -98.40 76.23
N ARG A 392 -1.03 -97.80 75.91
CA ARG A 392 -2.29 -98.04 76.64
C ARG A 392 -2.94 -99.38 76.31
N ASN A 393 -2.75 -99.91 75.09
CA ASN A 393 -3.36 -101.15 74.62
C ASN A 393 -2.31 -102.14 74.06
N PRO A 394 -1.54 -102.84 74.93
CA PRO A 394 -0.60 -103.86 74.47
C PRO A 394 -1.35 -105.05 73.87
N SER A 395 -1.34 -105.17 72.54
CA SER A 395 -2.00 -106.30 71.86
C SER A 395 -1.27 -107.63 72.12
N ALA A 396 -1.99 -108.75 71.98
CA ALA A 396 -1.50 -110.10 72.31
C ALA A 396 -0.33 -110.63 71.43
N ASN A 397 0.13 -109.88 70.42
CA ASN A 397 1.29 -110.24 69.59
C ASN A 397 2.55 -109.48 70.08
N SER A 398 3.24 -110.05 71.07
CA SER A 398 4.33 -109.39 71.82
C SER A 398 5.55 -108.97 70.98
N ALA A 399 5.85 -109.70 69.89
CA ALA A 399 6.99 -109.39 69.03
C ALA A 399 6.71 -108.24 68.05
N ALA A 400 5.48 -108.13 67.53
CA ALA A 400 5.09 -107.04 66.64
C ALA A 400 4.93 -105.71 67.40
N TYR A 401 4.54 -105.76 68.68
CA TYR A 401 4.44 -104.61 69.57
C TYR A 401 5.78 -103.95 69.85
N SER A 402 6.79 -104.74 70.24
CA SER A 402 8.11 -104.19 70.61
C SER A 402 8.81 -103.56 69.40
N VAL A 403 8.68 -104.17 68.23
CA VAL A 403 9.26 -103.62 66.99
C VAL A 403 8.57 -102.31 66.60
N ARG A 404 7.23 -102.26 66.59
CA ARG A 404 6.49 -101.03 66.28
C ARG A 404 6.71 -99.92 67.31
N GLY A 405 6.88 -100.28 68.58
CA GLY A 405 7.26 -99.34 69.64
C GLY A 405 8.64 -98.72 69.38
N THR A 406 9.63 -99.54 69.03
CA THR A 406 10.98 -99.04 68.69
C THR A 406 11.01 -98.24 67.39
N GLU A 407 10.20 -98.59 66.39
CA GLU A 407 10.04 -97.83 65.15
C GLU A 407 9.43 -96.44 65.43
N LEU A 408 8.37 -96.37 66.26
CA LEU A 408 7.78 -95.09 66.67
C LEU A 408 8.71 -94.24 67.53
N GLU A 409 9.54 -94.84 68.39
CA GLU A 409 10.57 -94.11 69.13
C GLU A 409 11.61 -93.47 68.19
N ASN A 410 12.01 -94.19 67.14
CA ASN A 410 12.89 -93.66 66.10
C ASN A 410 12.18 -92.56 65.28
N ASP A 411 10.95 -92.80 64.83
CA ASP A 411 10.16 -91.82 64.06
C ASP A 411 9.86 -90.54 64.87
N ILE A 412 9.61 -90.66 66.18
CA ILE A 412 9.45 -89.52 67.09
C ILE A 412 10.77 -88.75 67.22
N SER A 413 11.91 -89.45 67.24
CA SER A 413 13.24 -88.83 67.32
C SER A 413 13.55 -88.05 66.04
N ASP A 414 13.32 -88.67 64.87
CA ASP A 414 13.50 -88.05 63.56
C ASP A 414 12.55 -86.85 63.37
N ALA A 415 11.27 -86.97 63.78
CA ALA A 415 10.30 -85.88 63.73
C ALA A 415 10.65 -84.74 64.69
N ALA A 416 11.22 -85.05 65.87
CA ALA A 416 11.70 -84.04 66.81
C ALA A 416 12.94 -83.31 66.26
N GLU A 417 13.83 -84.02 65.56
CA GLU A 417 14.99 -83.41 64.87
C GLU A 417 14.54 -82.54 63.68
N GLN A 418 13.55 -82.97 62.90
CA GLN A 418 12.96 -82.17 61.82
C GLN A 418 12.31 -80.89 62.35
N LEU A 419 11.54 -80.98 63.44
CA LEU A 419 10.96 -79.82 64.10
C LEU A 419 12.05 -78.87 64.60
N ARG A 420 13.07 -79.39 65.29
CA ARG A 420 14.21 -78.60 65.78
C ARG A 420 14.92 -77.90 64.63
N THR A 421 15.18 -78.61 63.53
CA THR A 421 15.81 -78.05 62.33
C THR A 421 14.96 -76.93 61.73
N ALA A 422 13.65 -77.11 61.60
CA ALA A 422 12.73 -76.07 61.11
C ALA A 422 12.69 -74.85 62.05
N GLN A 423 12.69 -75.07 63.37
CA GLN A 423 12.75 -74.01 64.39
C GLN A 423 14.08 -73.25 64.38
N GLU A 424 15.20 -73.92 64.12
CA GLU A 424 16.53 -73.30 63.98
C GLU A 424 16.70 -72.56 62.64
N GLN A 425 16.04 -73.04 61.57
CA GLN A 425 16.09 -72.42 60.24
C GLN A 425 15.26 -71.14 60.15
N LEU A 426 14.10 -71.06 60.81
CA LEU A 426 13.22 -69.90 60.78
C LEU A 426 13.92 -68.56 61.12
N PRO A 427 14.69 -68.43 62.23
CA PRO A 427 15.38 -67.17 62.54
C PRO A 427 16.53 -66.88 61.57
N ARG A 428 17.20 -67.90 61.01
CA ARG A 428 18.24 -67.70 59.99
C ARG A 428 17.65 -67.15 58.70
N LEU A 429 16.59 -67.77 58.20
CA LEU A 429 15.87 -67.32 57.01
C LEU A 429 15.30 -65.92 57.21
N THR A 430 14.79 -65.61 58.41
CA THR A 430 14.34 -64.25 58.74
C THR A 430 15.49 -63.26 58.61
N ALA A 431 16.64 -63.50 59.24
CA ALA A 431 17.79 -62.60 59.15
C ALA A 431 18.28 -62.39 57.69
N GLU A 432 18.28 -63.45 56.88
CA GLU A 432 18.65 -63.37 55.45
C GLU A 432 17.67 -62.51 54.64
N LEU A 433 16.36 -62.66 54.86
CA LEU A 433 15.32 -61.87 54.19
C LEU A 433 15.32 -60.41 54.65
N ASP A 434 15.59 -60.16 55.93
CA ASP A 434 15.72 -58.81 56.49
C ASP A 434 16.93 -58.10 55.89
N GLN A 435 18.05 -58.81 55.71
CA GLN A 435 19.21 -58.28 55.02
C GLN A 435 18.91 -57.99 53.54
N SER A 436 18.18 -58.86 52.84
CA SER A 436 17.76 -58.63 51.45
C SER A 436 16.91 -57.35 51.30
N ILE A 437 15.99 -57.10 52.23
CA ILE A 437 15.21 -55.85 52.26
C ILE A 437 16.12 -54.65 52.51
N ALA A 438 17.04 -54.73 53.49
CA ALA A 438 17.97 -53.64 53.79
C ALA A 438 18.87 -53.31 52.58
N ASP A 439 19.33 -54.33 51.85
CA ASP A 439 20.10 -54.18 50.62
C ASP A 439 19.26 -53.50 49.52
N ALA A 440 17.99 -53.90 49.35
CA ALA A 440 17.08 -53.27 48.39
C ALA A 440 16.73 -51.81 48.75
N GLU A 441 16.56 -51.50 50.04
CA GLU A 441 16.37 -50.13 50.52
C GLU A 441 17.61 -49.26 50.25
N ALA A 442 18.81 -49.83 50.42
CA ALA A 442 20.06 -49.14 50.06
C ALA A 442 20.15 -48.86 48.56
N VAL A 443 19.69 -49.77 47.69
CA VAL A 443 19.63 -49.57 46.24
C VAL A 443 18.65 -48.44 45.87
N VAL A 444 17.47 -48.39 46.50
CA VAL A 444 16.50 -47.29 46.30
C VAL A 444 17.09 -45.94 46.78
N ALA A 445 17.76 -45.93 47.94
CA ALA A 445 18.39 -44.72 48.46
C ALA A 445 19.50 -44.22 47.51
N GLU A 446 20.33 -45.11 46.98
CA GLU A 446 21.38 -44.77 46.00
C GLU A 446 20.79 -44.25 44.68
N ALA A 447 19.73 -44.89 44.17
CA ALA A 447 19.08 -44.49 42.93
C ALA A 447 18.40 -43.09 43.00
N ASN A 448 17.96 -42.67 44.19
CA ASN A 448 17.33 -41.36 44.40
C ASN A 448 18.33 -40.19 44.48
N LYS A 449 19.59 -40.44 44.89
CA LYS A 449 20.60 -39.38 45.06
C LYS A 449 20.75 -38.42 43.87
N PRO A 450 20.85 -38.87 42.61
CA PRO A 450 21.06 -37.98 41.47
C PRO A 450 19.80 -37.27 40.97
N ILE A 451 18.60 -37.58 41.46
CA ILE A 451 17.34 -37.07 40.87
C ILE A 451 17.17 -35.57 41.10
N GLU A 452 17.42 -35.08 42.31
CA GLU A 452 17.20 -33.66 42.62
C GLU A 452 18.18 -32.75 41.88
N GLU A 453 19.44 -33.17 41.78
CA GLU A 453 20.45 -32.48 40.96
C GLU A 453 20.06 -32.51 39.47
N ALA A 454 19.62 -33.66 38.96
CA ALA A 454 19.14 -33.77 37.58
C ALA A 454 17.92 -32.89 37.31
N ARG A 455 16.95 -32.82 38.24
CA ARG A 455 15.77 -31.95 38.15
C ARG A 455 16.15 -30.47 38.14
N SER A 456 17.10 -30.05 38.98
CA SER A 456 17.59 -28.68 38.96
C SER A 456 18.28 -28.37 37.63
N SER A 457 19.19 -29.24 37.19
CA SER A 457 19.91 -29.04 35.92
C SER A 457 18.96 -28.99 34.72
N PHE A 458 17.90 -29.80 34.71
CA PHE A 458 16.89 -29.77 33.65
C PHE A 458 16.11 -28.45 33.66
N ARG A 459 15.72 -27.93 34.83
CA ARG A 459 15.07 -26.61 34.93
C ARG A 459 15.98 -25.50 34.39
N ASP A 460 17.26 -25.52 34.73
CA ASP A 460 18.23 -24.53 34.25
C ASP A 460 18.38 -24.59 32.72
N ILE A 461 18.47 -25.81 32.15
CA ILE A 461 18.54 -26.02 30.70
C ILE A 461 17.25 -25.60 30.00
N SER A 462 16.09 -25.90 30.57
CA SER A 462 14.78 -25.49 30.04
C SER A 462 14.66 -23.97 30.02
N ASN A 463 15.08 -23.29 31.09
CA ASN A 463 15.09 -21.82 31.17
C ASN A 463 16.04 -21.23 30.11
N ALA A 464 17.26 -21.75 30.00
CA ALA A 464 18.22 -21.30 29.00
C ALA A 464 17.71 -21.51 27.55
N THR A 465 16.93 -22.57 27.31
CA THR A 465 16.31 -22.80 26.00
C THR A 465 15.18 -21.81 25.72
N ALA A 466 14.35 -21.50 26.72
CA ALA A 466 13.34 -20.45 26.60
C ALA A 466 13.99 -19.07 26.33
N GLU A 467 15.04 -18.72 27.08
CA GLU A 467 15.81 -17.49 26.86
C GLU A 467 16.42 -17.43 25.45
N ALA A 468 16.91 -18.55 24.91
CA ALA A 468 17.42 -18.61 23.54
C ALA A 468 16.33 -18.37 22.48
N ARG A 469 15.10 -18.86 22.71
CA ARG A 469 13.94 -18.58 21.84
C ARG A 469 13.57 -17.10 21.89
N ASP A 470 13.43 -16.56 23.09
CA ASP A 470 13.09 -15.16 23.31
C ASP A 470 14.15 -14.22 22.70
N ALA A 471 15.43 -14.56 22.84
CA ALA A 471 16.52 -13.80 22.24
C ALA A 471 16.47 -13.79 20.70
N LEU A 472 16.13 -14.92 20.07
CA LEU A 472 15.95 -15.01 18.62
C LEU A 472 14.78 -14.15 18.14
N ASP A 473 13.63 -14.24 18.82
CA ASP A 473 12.43 -13.48 18.44
C ASP A 473 12.58 -11.98 18.71
N ALA A 474 13.23 -11.60 19.81
CA ALA A 474 13.59 -10.21 20.09
C ALA A 474 14.52 -9.65 19.01
N ALA A 475 15.57 -10.39 18.63
CA ALA A 475 16.50 -9.98 17.58
C ALA A 475 15.81 -9.78 16.22
N ARG A 476 14.84 -10.64 15.87
CA ARG A 476 14.04 -10.50 14.64
C ARG A 476 13.16 -9.25 14.64
N LYS A 477 12.45 -8.98 15.72
CA LYS A 477 11.58 -7.80 15.86
C LYS A 477 12.41 -6.50 15.83
N ASP A 478 13.53 -6.50 16.50
CA ASP A 478 14.47 -5.38 16.54
C ASP A 478 15.10 -5.12 15.16
N ALA A 479 15.52 -6.19 14.45
CA ALA A 479 15.96 -6.11 13.06
C ALA A 479 14.88 -5.53 12.12
N GLU A 480 13.64 -6.02 12.21
CA GLU A 480 12.52 -5.51 11.41
C GLU A 480 12.29 -4.01 11.67
N THR A 481 12.33 -3.60 12.93
CA THR A 481 12.15 -2.20 13.35
C THR A 481 13.23 -1.30 12.75
N ARG A 482 14.51 -1.67 12.89
CA ARG A 482 15.62 -0.90 12.29
C ARG A 482 15.55 -0.85 10.76
N GLN A 483 15.18 -1.96 10.12
CA GLN A 483 15.04 -2.01 8.67
C GLN A 483 13.87 -1.15 8.17
N LYS A 484 12.75 -1.12 8.91
CA LYS A 484 11.61 -0.26 8.60
C LYS A 484 11.97 1.21 8.72
N GLU A 485 12.73 1.58 9.75
CA GLU A 485 13.21 2.95 9.94
C GLU A 485 14.08 3.41 8.76
N LEU A 486 15.06 2.60 8.34
CA LEU A 486 15.88 2.92 7.16
C LEU A 486 15.05 3.02 5.88
N ARG A 487 14.06 2.14 5.67
CA ARG A 487 13.15 2.24 4.51
C ARG A 487 12.32 3.53 4.56
N SER A 488 11.89 3.95 5.75
CA SER A 488 11.16 5.20 5.93
C SER A 488 12.02 6.40 5.54
N GLN A 489 13.27 6.44 6.01
CA GLN A 489 14.23 7.50 5.67
C GLN A 489 14.53 7.54 4.17
N ILE A 490 14.71 6.38 3.52
CA ILE A 490 14.87 6.31 2.05
C ILE A 490 13.65 6.91 1.34
N ASN A 491 12.44 6.51 1.72
CA ASN A 491 11.21 7.03 1.12
C ASN A 491 11.05 8.54 1.33
N GLU A 492 11.48 9.07 2.47
CA GLU A 492 11.48 10.50 2.75
C GLU A 492 12.46 11.25 1.85
N GLN A 493 13.69 10.74 1.71
CA GLN A 493 14.68 11.31 0.79
C GLN A 493 14.24 11.22 -0.68
N GLU A 494 13.61 10.12 -1.10
CA GLU A 494 13.05 9.99 -2.45
C GLU A 494 11.94 11.01 -2.73
N LYS A 495 11.10 11.33 -1.72
CA LYS A 495 10.13 12.42 -1.83
C LYS A 495 10.81 13.78 -1.91
N ALA A 496 11.86 14.00 -1.12
CA ALA A 496 12.65 15.23 -1.19
C ALA A 496 13.30 15.39 -2.58
N LEU A 497 13.83 14.31 -3.15
CA LEU A 497 14.39 14.30 -4.51
C LEU A 497 13.35 14.71 -5.55
N LYS A 498 12.15 14.11 -5.51
CA LYS A 498 11.04 14.48 -6.41
C LYS A 498 10.60 15.94 -6.25
N LYS A 499 10.59 16.45 -5.02
CA LYS A 499 10.30 17.86 -4.77
C LYS A 499 11.37 18.77 -5.39
N GLN A 500 12.64 18.38 -5.28
CA GLN A 500 13.74 19.14 -5.86
C GLN A 500 13.75 19.09 -7.39
N GLN A 501 13.35 17.97 -7.99
CA GLN A 501 13.15 17.85 -9.44
C GLN A 501 12.07 18.80 -9.96
N LYS A 502 10.95 18.91 -9.23
CA LYS A 502 9.90 19.88 -9.57
C LYS A 502 10.39 21.31 -9.45
N ALA A 503 11.09 21.65 -8.37
CA ALA A 503 11.66 22.98 -8.19
C ALA A 503 12.68 23.34 -9.30
N GLN A 504 13.47 22.36 -9.76
CA GLN A 504 14.35 22.54 -10.92
C GLN A 504 13.55 22.83 -12.19
N GLN A 505 12.49 22.05 -12.46
CA GLN A 505 11.68 22.22 -13.65
C GLN A 505 10.95 23.58 -13.64
N GLU A 506 10.34 23.96 -12.52
CA GLU A 506 9.69 25.27 -12.36
C GLU A 506 10.68 26.42 -12.60
N ALA A 507 11.90 26.33 -12.03
CA ALA A 507 12.93 27.34 -12.24
C ALA A 507 13.45 27.37 -13.70
N GLN A 508 13.47 26.23 -14.38
CA GLN A 508 13.85 26.15 -15.80
C GLN A 508 12.77 26.77 -16.68
N ASP A 509 11.50 26.45 -16.46
CA ASP A 509 10.36 27.03 -17.18
C ASP A 509 10.36 28.56 -17.01
N ASP A 510 10.63 29.07 -15.79
CA ASP A 510 10.77 30.51 -15.54
C ASP A 510 11.97 31.14 -16.26
N ALA A 511 13.08 30.42 -16.39
CA ALA A 511 14.25 30.89 -17.14
C ALA A 511 13.97 30.94 -18.64
N ASP A 512 13.27 29.94 -19.17
CA ASP A 512 12.89 29.85 -20.59
C ASP A 512 11.85 30.93 -20.94
N ASN A 513 10.89 31.19 -20.06
CA ASN A 513 9.93 32.31 -20.20
C ASN A 513 10.65 33.67 -20.24
N ALA A 514 11.63 33.90 -19.37
CA ALA A 514 12.43 35.12 -19.40
C ALA A 514 13.26 35.24 -20.69
N ALA A 515 13.78 34.11 -21.20
CA ALA A 515 14.51 34.06 -22.47
C ALA A 515 13.62 34.37 -23.68
N GLU A 516 12.38 33.87 -23.69
CA GLU A 516 11.38 34.16 -24.73
C GLU A 516 11.02 35.65 -24.76
N ILE A 517 10.76 36.26 -23.59
CA ILE A 517 10.48 37.71 -23.50
C ILE A 517 11.68 38.51 -24.00
N LEU A 518 12.91 38.10 -23.65
CA LEU A 518 14.13 38.74 -24.16
C LEU A 518 14.26 38.63 -25.68
N ALA A 519 13.91 37.47 -26.26
CA ALA A 519 13.95 37.25 -27.69
C ALA A 519 12.93 38.13 -28.43
N ASP A 520 11.67 38.15 -27.97
CA ASP A 520 10.61 39.03 -28.51
C ASP A 520 11.00 40.51 -28.40
N THR A 521 11.47 40.93 -27.22
CA THR A 521 11.91 42.30 -26.96
C THR A 521 13.05 42.73 -27.90
N ASN A 522 14.01 41.83 -28.15
CA ASN A 522 15.12 42.09 -29.06
C ASN A 522 14.68 42.09 -30.53
N ASP A 523 13.75 41.22 -30.94
CA ASP A 523 13.19 41.21 -32.30
C ASP A 523 12.44 42.52 -32.60
N ILE A 524 11.57 42.94 -31.68
CA ILE A 524 10.84 44.21 -31.79
C ILE A 524 11.81 45.39 -31.91
N HIS A 525 12.84 45.43 -31.07
CA HIS A 525 13.83 46.50 -31.09
C HIS A 525 14.71 46.49 -32.35
N ALA A 526 15.03 45.31 -32.88
CA ALA A 526 15.82 45.17 -34.10
C ALA A 526 15.03 45.56 -35.36
N HIS A 527 13.70 45.53 -35.31
CA HIS A 527 12.80 45.72 -36.45
C HIS A 527 11.77 46.85 -36.27
N PRO A 528 12.21 48.12 -36.11
CA PRO A 528 11.28 49.26 -36.02
C PRO A 528 10.48 49.48 -37.31
N GLU A 529 10.98 49.00 -38.46
CA GLU A 529 10.27 49.07 -39.73
C GLU A 529 8.97 48.27 -39.75
N ILE A 530 8.89 47.17 -38.99
CA ILE A 530 7.67 46.36 -38.88
C ILE A 530 6.61 47.14 -38.11
N THR A 531 6.98 47.79 -37.01
CA THR A 531 6.09 48.66 -36.23
C THR A 531 5.51 49.79 -37.08
N GLN A 532 6.34 50.40 -37.94
CA GLN A 532 5.90 51.45 -38.86
C GLN A 532 4.96 50.92 -39.96
N GLN A 533 5.29 49.76 -40.54
CA GLN A 533 4.46 49.13 -41.56
C GLN A 533 3.10 48.70 -41.00
N LEU A 534 3.09 48.16 -39.78
CA LEU A 534 1.87 47.76 -39.09
C LEU A 534 0.96 48.97 -38.83
N ALA A 535 1.52 50.09 -38.36
CA ALA A 535 0.76 51.33 -38.19
C ALA A 535 0.16 51.83 -39.52
N ALA A 536 0.93 51.82 -40.60
CA ALA A 536 0.43 52.23 -41.92
C ALA A 536 -0.65 51.27 -42.45
N ARG A 537 -0.51 49.97 -42.18
CA ARG A 537 -1.50 48.94 -42.55
C ARG A 537 -2.81 49.14 -41.80
N ILE A 538 -2.77 49.37 -40.49
CA ILE A 538 -3.97 49.66 -39.68
C ILE A 538 -4.70 50.90 -40.21
N ASP A 539 -3.98 51.97 -40.54
CA ASP A 539 -4.58 53.17 -41.12
C ASP A 539 -5.25 52.88 -42.47
N SER A 540 -4.65 52.04 -43.31
CA SER A 540 -5.24 51.57 -44.57
C SER A 540 -6.47 50.70 -44.34
N ASP A 541 -6.39 49.74 -43.42
CA ASP A 541 -7.46 48.79 -43.13
C ASP A 541 -8.68 49.50 -42.52
N LYS A 542 -8.48 50.51 -41.67
CA LYS A 542 -9.57 51.39 -41.18
C LYS A 542 -10.24 52.19 -42.30
N GLN A 543 -9.47 52.70 -43.25
CA GLN A 543 -10.04 53.39 -44.43
C GLN A 543 -10.86 52.42 -45.28
N TYR A 544 -10.35 51.20 -45.47
CA TYR A 544 -11.03 50.14 -46.19
C TYR A 544 -12.32 49.69 -45.46
N GLN A 545 -12.28 49.55 -44.13
CA GLN A 545 -13.43 49.25 -43.28
C GLN A 545 -14.52 50.32 -43.42
N ALA A 546 -14.14 51.61 -43.43
CA ALA A 546 -15.09 52.71 -43.64
C ALA A 546 -15.75 52.65 -45.04
N GLN A 547 -15.00 52.23 -46.07
CA GLN A 547 -15.57 52.00 -47.40
C GLN A 547 -16.51 50.78 -47.43
N GLN A 548 -16.15 49.70 -46.73
CA GLN A 548 -16.98 48.50 -46.64
C GLN A 548 -18.27 48.73 -45.85
N MET A 549 -18.25 49.54 -44.78
CA MET A 549 -19.46 49.99 -44.09
C MET A 549 -20.45 50.65 -45.06
N GLN A 550 -19.97 51.56 -45.92
CA GLN A 550 -20.82 52.22 -46.92
C GLN A 550 -21.36 51.22 -47.96
N GLN A 551 -20.57 50.22 -48.36
CA GLN A 551 -21.01 49.17 -49.25
C GLN A 551 -22.08 48.28 -48.61
N VAL A 552 -21.91 47.88 -47.34
CA VAL A 552 -22.91 47.15 -46.56
C VAL A 552 -24.20 47.96 -46.41
N GLU A 553 -24.13 49.27 -46.16
CA GLU A 553 -25.30 50.15 -46.12
C GLU A 553 -26.00 50.24 -47.49
N SER A 554 -25.23 50.28 -48.58
CA SER A 554 -25.78 50.27 -49.93
C SER A 554 -26.43 48.91 -50.27
N LEU A 555 -25.85 47.80 -49.83
CA LEU A 555 -26.39 46.45 -49.96
C LEU A 555 -27.64 46.28 -49.10
N ALA A 556 -27.68 46.88 -47.90
CA ALA A 556 -28.87 46.94 -47.06
C ALA A 556 -29.99 47.77 -47.72
N ALA A 557 -29.64 48.90 -48.33
CA ALA A 557 -30.58 49.78 -49.04
C ALA A 557 -31.12 49.12 -50.32
N THR A 558 -30.27 48.41 -51.07
CA THR A 558 -30.69 47.63 -52.25
C THR A 558 -31.51 46.42 -51.85
N GLU A 559 -31.12 45.67 -50.82
CA GLU A 559 -31.94 44.59 -50.24
C GLU A 559 -33.33 45.13 -49.81
N LYS A 560 -33.37 46.29 -49.14
CA LYS A 560 -34.61 46.96 -48.75
C LYS A 560 -35.44 47.39 -49.97
N ASN A 561 -34.82 47.94 -51.01
CA ASN A 561 -35.49 48.34 -52.25
C ASN A 561 -36.03 47.12 -53.01
N VAL A 562 -35.29 46.02 -53.10
CA VAL A 562 -35.78 44.75 -53.69
C VAL A 562 -36.95 44.20 -52.86
N ARG A 563 -36.89 44.28 -51.52
CA ARG A 563 -38.02 43.95 -50.64
C ARG A 563 -39.24 44.87 -50.83
N GLU A 564 -39.04 46.15 -51.13
CA GLU A 564 -40.10 47.13 -51.37
C GLU A 564 -40.73 47.00 -52.77
N GLN A 565 -39.91 46.74 -53.80
CA GLN A 565 -40.38 46.47 -55.16
C GLN A 565 -41.19 45.17 -55.22
N THR A 566 -40.75 44.13 -54.51
CA THR A 566 -41.52 42.90 -54.38
C THR A 566 -42.82 43.10 -53.59
N ARG A 567 -42.84 43.93 -52.54
CA ARG A 567 -44.10 44.31 -51.83
C ARG A 567 -45.05 45.13 -52.70
N THR A 568 -44.54 46.11 -53.43
CA THR A 568 -45.33 47.00 -54.29
C THR A 568 -45.89 46.25 -55.51
N SER A 569 -45.10 45.36 -56.09
CA SER A 569 -45.53 44.44 -57.14
C SER A 569 -46.61 43.49 -56.61
N ARG A 570 -46.42 42.88 -55.43
CA ARG A 570 -47.46 42.06 -54.77
C ARG A 570 -48.74 42.85 -54.47
N LEU A 571 -48.66 44.11 -54.04
CA LEU A 571 -49.83 44.96 -53.77
C LEU A 571 -50.57 45.38 -55.05
N LYS A 572 -49.84 45.74 -56.12
CA LYS A 572 -50.43 46.01 -57.44
C LYS A 572 -51.04 44.75 -58.03
N PHE A 573 -50.41 43.60 -57.83
CA PHE A 573 -50.91 42.30 -58.24
C PHE A 573 -52.20 41.92 -57.50
N VAL A 574 -52.23 42.04 -56.17
CA VAL A 574 -53.45 41.84 -55.36
C VAL A 574 -54.53 42.85 -55.75
N GLY A 575 -54.16 44.10 -56.01
CA GLY A 575 -55.07 45.14 -56.48
C GLY A 575 -55.68 44.85 -57.86
N ILE A 576 -54.88 44.35 -58.81
CA ILE A 576 -55.34 43.96 -60.16
C ILE A 576 -56.21 42.71 -60.08
N VAL A 577 -55.81 41.69 -59.32
CA VAL A 577 -56.62 40.49 -59.10
C VAL A 577 -57.94 40.84 -58.42
N ALA A 578 -57.92 41.69 -57.39
CA ALA A 578 -59.14 42.18 -56.74
C ALA A 578 -60.01 42.99 -57.71
N ALA A 579 -59.43 43.86 -58.54
CA ALA A 579 -60.17 44.62 -59.56
C ALA A 579 -60.80 43.72 -60.63
N ILE A 580 -60.12 42.65 -61.05
CA ILE A 580 -60.67 41.64 -61.97
C ILE A 580 -61.82 40.89 -61.29
N VAL A 581 -61.67 40.47 -60.03
CA VAL A 581 -62.74 39.80 -59.27
C VAL A 581 -63.95 40.73 -59.08
N VAL A 582 -63.73 42.02 -58.78
CA VAL A 582 -64.79 43.03 -58.69
C VAL A 582 -65.43 43.30 -60.05
N ALA A 583 -64.67 43.36 -61.14
CA ALA A 583 -65.21 43.51 -62.48
C ALA A 583 -66.06 42.30 -62.88
N VAL A 584 -65.62 41.08 -62.58
CA VAL A 584 -66.41 39.86 -62.79
C VAL A 584 -67.68 39.88 -61.92
N ALA A 585 -67.58 40.29 -60.66
CA ALA A 585 -68.73 40.45 -59.78
C ALA A 585 -69.71 41.52 -60.28
N LEU A 586 -69.23 42.63 -60.83
CA LEU A 586 -70.05 43.67 -61.46
C LEU A 586 -70.68 43.21 -62.77
N VAL A 587 -69.98 42.41 -63.57
CA VAL A 587 -70.55 41.78 -64.77
C VAL A 587 -71.65 40.80 -64.37
N ILE A 588 -71.46 40.01 -63.32
CA ILE A 588 -72.49 39.12 -62.76
C ILE A 588 -73.66 39.94 -62.17
N PHE A 589 -73.38 41.05 -61.48
CA PHE A 589 -74.40 41.95 -60.94
C PHE A 589 -75.22 42.61 -62.05
N CYS A 590 -74.58 43.20 -63.07
CA CYS A 590 -75.25 43.75 -64.23
C CYS A 590 -76.05 42.69 -65.00
N TRP A 591 -75.54 41.45 -65.10
CA TRP A 591 -76.28 40.38 -65.75
C TRP A 591 -77.52 39.95 -64.94
N THR A 592 -77.45 40.01 -63.61
CA THR A 592 -78.57 39.63 -62.73
C THR A 592 -79.61 40.74 -62.52
N THR A 593 -79.24 42.03 -62.64
CA THR A 593 -80.18 43.15 -62.46
C THR A 593 -80.81 43.67 -63.76
N PHE A 594 -80.20 43.45 -64.92
CA PHE A 594 -80.68 43.97 -66.21
C PHE A 594 -81.37 42.92 -67.12
N VAL A 595 -81.45 41.66 -66.68
CA VAL A 595 -82.10 40.55 -67.44
C VAL A 595 -83.34 40.01 -66.70
N LYS A 596 -84.10 40.86 -66.02
CA LYS A 596 -85.45 40.51 -65.54
C LYS A 596 -86.47 41.59 -65.85
#